data_AF-A0A953TAW9-F1
#
_entry.id   AF-A0A953TAW9-F1
#
_cell.length_a   1.000
_cell.length_b   1.000
_cell.length_c   1.000
_cell.angle_alpha   90.00
_cell.angle_beta   90.00
_cell.angle_gamma   90.00
#
_symmetry.space_group_name_H-M   'P 1'
#
loop_
_entity.id
_entity.type
_entity.pdbx_description
1 polymer ?
#
loop_
_entity_poly.entity_id
_entity_poly.type
_entity_poly.pdbx_seq_one_letter_code
_entity_poly.pdbx_strand_id
1 'polypeptide(L)' 'MNSNLNNSIMDKLTKICIFKSISRLNIKMAIEDGAKTVEDVKKATGVTTGSCRGKRCSEKIQELIDEYYKNLED' A
#
# COMPACT_ATOMS: atom_id res chain seq x y z
N MET A 1 -6.75 14.71 20.80
CA MET A 1 -7.38 13.40 20.59
C MET A 1 -7.20 12.98 19.13
N ASN A 2 -6.82 11.71 18.92
CA ASN A 2 -7.03 10.93 17.69
C ASN A 2 -6.04 10.97 16.50
N SER A 3 -4.73 11.13 16.73
CA SER A 3 -3.71 10.99 15.65
C SER A 3 -3.83 9.66 14.88
N ASN A 4 -4.11 8.55 15.59
CA ASN A 4 -4.27 7.21 14.97
C ASN A 4 -5.55 7.08 14.14
N LEU A 5 -6.65 7.67 14.59
CA LEU A 5 -7.90 7.67 13.81
C LEU A 5 -7.76 8.52 12.55
N ASN A 6 -7.07 9.67 12.65
CA ASN A 6 -6.78 10.52 11.50
C ASN A 6 -5.97 9.76 10.45
N ASN A 7 -4.93 9.02 10.84
CA ASN A 7 -4.14 8.20 9.92
C ASN A 7 -4.98 7.10 9.24
N SER A 8 -5.84 6.42 10.00
CA SER A 8 -6.72 5.36 9.47
C SER A 8 -7.73 5.90 8.45
N ILE A 9 -8.28 7.10 8.68
CA ILE A 9 -9.16 7.78 7.73
C ILE A 9 -8.38 8.18 6.48
N MET A 10 -7.18 8.75 6.66
CA MET A 10 -6.33 9.16 5.54
C MET A 10 -5.92 7.98 4.66
N ASP A 11 -5.65 6.81 5.23
CA ASP A 11 -5.26 5.62 4.47
C ASP A 11 -6.41 5.06 3.63
N LYS A 12 -7.67 5.22 4.08
CA LYS A 12 -8.87 4.89 3.30
C LYS A 12 -9.05 5.81 2.09
N LEU A 13 -8.81 7.10 2.27
CA LEU A 13 -9.04 8.13 1.26
C LEU A 13 -7.89 8.22 0.25
N THR A 14 -6.64 8.03 0.71
CA THR A 14 -5.44 8.18 -0.12
C THR A 14 -5.38 7.06 -1.15
N LYS A 15 -5.46 7.40 -2.44
CA LYS A 15 -5.29 6.43 -3.53
C LYS A 15 -3.80 6.24 -3.86
N ILE A 16 -3.36 4.99 -3.85
CA ILE A 16 -2.04 4.59 -4.33
C ILE A 16 -2.09 4.31 -5.83
N CYS A 17 -3.14 3.61 -6.29
CA CYS A 17 -3.36 3.41 -7.72
C CYS A 17 -4.61 4.15 -8.19
N ILE A 18 -4.41 5.23 -8.93
CA ILE A 18 -5.51 6.03 -9.48
C ILE A 18 -6.35 5.20 -10.47
N PHE A 19 -5.69 4.45 -11.37
CA PHE A 19 -6.36 3.65 -12.41
C PHE A 19 -7.23 2.51 -11.89
N LYS A 20 -6.85 1.93 -10.74
CA LYS A 20 -7.57 0.80 -10.12
C LYS A 20 -8.34 1.23 -8.86
N SER A 21 -8.29 2.51 -8.51
CA SER A 21 -8.89 3.08 -7.29
C SER A 21 -8.49 2.37 -5.99
N ILE A 22 -7.30 1.76 -5.95
CA ILE A 22 -6.76 1.05 -4.80
C ILE A 22 -6.20 2.07 -3.79
N SER A 23 -6.67 2.00 -2.55
CA SER A 23 -6.26 2.90 -1.48
C SER A 23 -5.00 2.43 -0.78
N ARG A 24 -4.38 3.32 0.00
CA ARG A 24 -3.23 2.98 0.85
C ARG A 24 -3.63 1.94 1.90
N LEU A 25 -4.85 1.98 2.42
CA LEU A 25 -5.38 0.95 3.33
C LEU A 25 -5.28 -0.44 2.68
N ASN A 26 -5.68 -0.60 1.42
CA ASN A 26 -5.62 -1.91 0.76
C ASN A 26 -4.18 -2.44 0.67
N ILE A 27 -3.22 -1.55 0.42
CA ILE A 27 -1.80 -1.91 0.37
C ILE A 27 -1.30 -2.33 1.75
N LYS A 28 -1.59 -1.54 2.79
CA LYS A 28 -1.20 -1.86 4.17
C LYS A 28 -1.78 -3.18 4.66
N MET A 29 -3.07 -3.43 4.43
CA MET A 29 -3.70 -4.71 4.77
C MET A 29 -2.99 -5.89 4.10
N ALA A 30 -2.62 -5.77 2.82
CA ALA A 30 -1.88 -6.84 2.13
C ALA A 30 -0.50 -7.10 2.75
N ILE A 31 0.19 -6.05 3.22
CA ILE A 31 1.48 -6.16 3.90
C ILE A 31 1.32 -6.79 5.29
N GLU A 32 0.30 -6.36 6.05
CA GLU A 32 -0.09 -6.93 7.35
C GLU A 32 -0.43 -8.43 7.22
N ASP A 33 -1.09 -8.82 6.12
CA ASP A 33 -1.40 -10.22 5.77
C ASP A 33 -0.17 -11.01 5.26
N GLY A 34 1.01 -10.37 5.20
CA GLY A 34 2.30 -11.03 4.94
C GLY A 34 2.92 -10.80 3.56
N ALA A 35 2.42 -9.85 2.76
CA ALA A 35 3.06 -9.51 1.49
C ALA A 35 4.42 -8.83 1.70
N LYS A 36 5.48 -9.41 1.12
CA LYS A 36 6.88 -8.95 1.29
C LYS A 36 7.45 -8.21 0.08
N THR A 37 6.76 -8.25 -1.06
CA THR A 37 7.23 -7.67 -2.31
C THR A 37 6.10 -6.95 -3.05
N VAL A 38 6.45 -6.03 -3.95
CA VAL A 38 5.46 -5.37 -4.83
C VAL A 38 4.66 -6.40 -5.64
N GLU A 39 5.28 -7.52 -6.04
CA GLU A 39 4.59 -8.60 -6.75
C GLU A 39 3.58 -9.33 -5.85
N ASP A 40 3.89 -9.55 -4.57
CA ASP A 40 2.93 -10.13 -3.62
C ASP A 40 1.74 -9.20 -3.38
N VAL A 41 2.00 -7.90 -3.18
CA VAL A 41 0.95 -6.88 -3.05
C VAL A 41 0.10 -6.81 -4.33
N LYS A 42 0.72 -6.92 -5.51
CA LYS A 42 0.01 -7.01 -6.80
C LYS A 42 -0.88 -8.25 -6.87
N LYS A 43 -0.41 -9.41 -6.44
CA LYS A 43 -1.23 -10.64 -6.41
C LYS A 43 -2.43 -10.47 -5.47
N ALA A 44 -2.22 -9.86 -4.30
CA ALA A 44 -3.28 -9.65 -3.29
C ALA A 44 -4.32 -8.59 -3.70
N THR A 45 -3.89 -7.50 -4.33
CA THR A 45 -4.74 -6.30 -4.54
C THR A 45 -5.04 -5.97 -6.00
N GLY A 46 -4.34 -6.60 -6.94
CA GLY A 46 -4.39 -6.25 -8.36
C GLY A 46 -3.70 -4.92 -8.71
N VAL A 47 -2.95 -4.32 -7.77
CA VAL A 47 -2.19 -3.08 -8.04
C VAL A 47 -1.14 -3.29 -9.12
N THR A 48 -0.65 -2.21 -9.74
CA THR A 48 0.28 -2.22 -10.90
C THR A 48 -0.26 -2.80 -12.21
N THR A 49 -1.46 -3.40 -12.24
CA THR A 49 -2.08 -3.95 -13.47
C THR A 49 -2.88 -2.92 -14.31
N GLY A 50 -2.93 -1.66 -13.89
CA GLY A 50 -3.56 -0.58 -14.66
C GLY A 50 -2.80 -0.23 -15.94
N SER A 51 -3.35 0.68 -16.76
CA SER A 51 -2.73 1.09 -18.04
C SER A 51 -1.33 1.67 -17.88
N CYS A 52 -0.99 2.22 -16.71
CA CYS A 52 0.34 2.71 -16.38
C CYS A 52 1.35 1.60 -16.01
N ARG A 53 0.93 0.34 -15.88
CA ARG A 53 1.77 -0.83 -15.56
C ARG A 53 2.69 -0.62 -14.34
N GLY A 54 2.15 -0.03 -13.27
CA GLY A 54 2.90 0.18 -12.02
C GLY A 54 3.84 1.38 -12.01
N LYS A 55 4.07 2.07 -13.14
CA LYS A 55 5.01 3.20 -13.25
C LYS A 55 4.76 4.35 -12.28
N ARG A 56 3.53 4.50 -11.76
CA ARG A 56 3.15 5.60 -10.85
C ARG A 56 3.01 5.21 -9.38
N CYS A 57 3.03 3.92 -9.07
CA CYS A 57 2.69 3.44 -7.72
C CYS A 57 3.66 2.41 -7.15
N SER A 58 4.49 1.77 -7.97
CA SER A 58 5.44 0.72 -7.55
C SER A 58 6.41 1.21 -6.47
N GLU A 59 7.06 2.36 -6.68
CA GLU A 59 7.99 2.96 -5.71
C GLU A 59 7.31 3.21 -4.36
N LYS A 60 6.15 3.86 -4.36
CA LYS A 60 5.38 4.14 -3.13
C LYS A 60 4.89 2.86 -2.42
N ILE A 61 4.66 1.77 -3.16
CA ILE A 61 4.32 0.48 -2.55
C ILE A 61 5.55 -0.11 -1.88
N GLN A 62 6.72 -0.03 -2.52
CA GLN A 62 7.98 -0.49 -1.94
C GLN A 62 8.31 0.28 -0.66
N GLU A 63 8.15 1.61 -0.65
CA GLU A 63 8.32 2.43 0.56
C GLU A 63 7.44 1.97 1.72
N LEU A 64 6.17 1.63 1.46
CA LEU A 64 5.25 1.14 2.49
C LEU A 64 5.64 -0.24 3.03
N ILE A 65 6.17 -1.11 2.17
CA ILE A 65 6.71 -2.42 2.57
C ILE A 65 7.92 -2.22 3.47
N ASP A 66 8.88 -1.40 3.02
CA ASP A 66 10.13 -1.15 3.74
C ASP A 66 9.86 -0.49 5.10
N GLU A 67 8.95 0.50 5.15
CA GLU A 67 8.52 1.15 6.39
C GLU A 67 7.91 0.13 7.37
N TYR A 68 7.03 -0.75 6.90
CA TYR A 68 6.38 -1.74 7.75
C TYR A 68 7.39 -2.71 8.37
N TYR A 69 8.28 -3.29 7.57
CA TYR A 69 9.25 -4.27 8.06
C TYR A 69 10.36 -3.64 8.89
N LYS A 70 10.80 -2.42 8.57
CA LYS A 70 11.71 -1.68 9.43
C LYS A 70 11.13 -1.47 10.84
N ASN A 71 9.85 -1.10 10.94
CA ASN A 71 9.18 -0.91 12.22
C ASN A 71 8.96 -2.20 13.03
N LEU A 72 9.18 -3.39 12.44
CA LEU A 72 9.13 -4.67 13.15
C LEU A 72 10.50 -5.11 13.69
N GLU A 73 11.58 -4.54 13.17
CA GLU A 73 12.96 -4.81 13.59
C GLU A 73 13.44 -3.90 14.74
N ASP A 74 12.73 -2.79 14.96
CA ASP A 74 12.90 -1.84 16.07
C ASP A 74 12.14 -2.29 17.34
#